data_AF-A7T3M0-F1
#
_entry.id   AF-A7T3M0-F1
#
_cell.length_a   1.000
_cell.length_b   1.000
_cell.length_c   1.000
_cell.angle_alpha   90.00
_cell.angle_beta   90.00
_cell.angle_gamma   90.00
#
_symmetry.space_group_name_H-M   'P 1'
#
loop_
_entity.id
_entity.type
_entity.pdbx_description
1 polymer ?
#
loop_
_entity_poly.entity_id
_entity_poly.type
_entity_poly.pdbx_seq_one_letter_code
_entity_poly.pdbx_strand_id
1 'polypeptide(L)'
;LDCFLAFTANRETAFVHSINAAAVTYFLTRDCRRGIFRNCACVRQTGQAGEWRGCNDNVKFGEVLSKHFLNARHVDKRKARAVIHLHNNAVGRKAVKKTLKQQCKCHGVSGGCSSKSCWKTLPLFSEIGDYLKAKYQQAQKVRLHTNKLVLGIL
;
A
#
# COMPACT_ATOMS: atom_id res chain seq x y z
N LEU A 1 -14.83 -31.16 -12.56
CA LEU A 1 -14.38 -30.42 -11.36
C LEU A 1 -13.50 -29.22 -11.75
N ASP A 2 -13.92 -28.41 -12.72
CA ASP A 2 -13.17 -27.21 -13.17
C ASP A 2 -13.97 -25.94 -12.90
N CYS A 3 -14.24 -25.68 -11.63
CA CYS A 3 -14.77 -24.41 -11.15
C CYS A 3 -13.71 -23.84 -10.22
N PHE A 4 -12.79 -23.01 -10.73
CA PHE A 4 -12.14 -21.89 -10.02
C PHE A 4 -11.07 -21.28 -10.94
N LEU A 5 -11.37 -20.09 -11.48
CA LEU A 5 -10.42 -19.08 -12.01
C LEU A 5 -10.00 -19.14 -13.49
N ALA A 6 -10.96 -19.21 -14.42
CA ALA A 6 -10.86 -18.35 -15.60
C ALA A 6 -11.23 -16.90 -15.20
N PHE A 7 -10.35 -16.21 -14.46
CA PHE A 7 -10.62 -14.84 -13.99
C PHE A 7 -10.65 -13.89 -15.19
N THR A 8 -11.83 -13.38 -15.51
CA THR A 8 -12.07 -12.40 -16.57
C THR A 8 -11.44 -11.06 -16.18
N ALA A 9 -10.81 -10.36 -17.11
CA ALA A 9 -10.23 -9.04 -16.86
C ALA A 9 -11.35 -7.98 -16.77
N ASN A 10 -11.94 -7.81 -15.59
CA ASN A 10 -12.99 -6.84 -15.30
C ASN A 10 -12.63 -5.93 -14.11
N ARG A 11 -13.45 -4.92 -13.82
CA ARG A 11 -13.16 -3.91 -12.79
C ARG A 11 -13.14 -4.51 -11.38
N GLU A 12 -13.98 -5.51 -11.14
CA GLU A 12 -14.13 -6.20 -9.87
C GLU A 12 -12.85 -6.98 -9.56
N THR A 13 -12.32 -7.71 -10.55
CA THR A 13 -11.04 -8.40 -10.44
C THR A 13 -9.90 -7.41 -10.17
N ALA A 14 -9.89 -6.25 -10.84
CA ALA A 14 -8.88 -5.22 -10.62
C ALA A 14 -8.91 -4.68 -9.18
N PHE A 15 -10.10 -4.46 -8.64
CA PHE A 15 -10.28 -4.06 -7.25
C PHE A 15 -9.80 -5.14 -6.28
N VAL A 16 -10.16 -6.41 -6.49
CA VAL A 16 -9.73 -7.54 -5.64
C VAL A 16 -8.21 -7.66 -5.58
N HIS A 17 -7.53 -7.57 -6.72
CA HIS A 17 -6.06 -7.58 -6.76
C HIS A 17 -5.46 -6.40 -5.99
N SER A 18 -6.04 -5.21 -6.15
CA SER A 18 -5.56 -3.99 -5.50
C SER A 18 -5.76 -4.04 -3.98
N ILE A 19 -6.94 -4.43 -3.50
CA ILE A 19 -7.22 -4.49 -2.05
C ILE A 19 -6.40 -5.59 -1.37
N ASN A 20 -6.20 -6.74 -2.03
CA ASN A 20 -5.34 -7.80 -1.51
C ASN A 20 -3.88 -7.35 -1.40
N ALA A 21 -3.34 -6.67 -2.42
CA ALA A 21 -1.99 -6.14 -2.37
C ALA A 21 -1.81 -5.03 -1.33
N ALA A 22 -2.84 -4.20 -1.14
CA ALA A 22 -2.88 -3.19 -0.09
C ALA A 22 -2.89 -3.84 1.30
N ALA A 23 -3.72 -4.88 1.52
CA ALA A 23 -3.81 -5.61 2.78
C ALA A 23 -2.47 -6.22 3.19
N VAL A 24 -1.83 -6.97 2.28
CA VAL A 24 -0.51 -7.57 2.55
C VAL A 24 0.52 -6.50 2.91
N THR A 25 0.55 -5.39 2.15
CA THR A 25 1.47 -4.27 2.43
C THR A 25 1.20 -3.64 3.79
N TYR A 26 -0.07 -3.41 4.12
CA TYR A 26 -0.53 -2.81 5.36
C TYR A 26 -0.12 -3.65 6.57
N PHE A 27 -0.44 -4.95 6.56
CA PHE A 27 -0.15 -5.84 7.68
C PHE A 27 1.35 -6.02 7.89
N LEU A 28 2.12 -6.25 6.81
CA LEU A 28 3.58 -6.36 6.91
C LEU A 28 4.23 -5.08 7.46
N THR A 29 3.73 -3.91 7.06
CA THR A 29 4.21 -2.63 7.57
C THR A 29 3.86 -2.45 9.05
N ARG A 30 2.62 -2.78 9.44
CA ARG A 30 2.16 -2.70 10.83
C ARG A 30 2.94 -3.63 11.74
N ASP A 31 3.18 -4.85 11.30
CA ASP A 31 3.90 -5.87 12.06
C ASP A 31 5.39 -5.52 12.18
N CYS A 32 5.95 -4.87 11.15
CA CYS A 32 7.27 -4.28 11.20
C CYS A 32 7.39 -3.20 12.29
N ARG A 33 6.43 -2.27 12.36
CA ARG A 33 6.39 -1.23 13.39
C ARG A 33 6.24 -1.82 14.80
N ARG A 34 5.51 -2.94 14.94
CA ARG A 34 5.33 -3.66 16.20
C ARG A 34 6.55 -4.47 16.64
N GLY A 35 7.60 -4.55 15.82
CA GLY A 35 8.80 -5.34 16.13
C GLY A 35 8.60 -6.85 16.01
N ILE A 36 7.60 -7.31 15.26
CA ILE A 36 7.38 -8.75 15.01
C ILE A 36 8.52 -9.32 14.15
N PHE A 37 9.07 -8.51 13.24
CA PHE A 37 10.21 -8.88 12.42
C PHE A 37 11.51 -8.33 13.02
N ARG A 38 12.55 -9.18 13.09
CA ARG A 38 13.88 -8.79 13.62
C ARG A 38 14.64 -7.81 12.70
N ASN A 39 14.43 -7.91 11.38
CA ASN A 39 15.23 -7.21 10.37
C ASN A 39 14.54 -5.97 9.81
N CYS A 40 13.56 -5.42 10.51
CA CYS A 40 12.93 -4.18 10.10
C CYS A 40 12.48 -3.37 11.32
N ALA A 41 12.43 -2.06 11.12
CA ALA A 41 11.93 -1.12 12.12
C ALA A 41 11.21 0.03 11.39
N CYS A 42 10.46 0.80 12.16
CA CYS A 42 9.98 2.08 11.68
C CYS A 42 11.14 3.06 11.45
N VAL A 43 10.94 4.01 10.54
CA VAL A 43 11.94 5.03 10.24
C VAL A 43 11.89 6.06 11.36
N ARG A 44 12.87 6.01 12.25
CA ARG A 44 13.02 6.91 13.40
C ARG A 44 13.31 8.32 12.87
N GLN A 45 12.52 9.31 13.30
CA GLN A 45 12.80 10.72 13.01
C GLN A 45 13.48 11.37 14.21
N THR A 46 14.69 11.86 13.99
CA THR A 46 15.42 12.72 14.92
C THR A 46 15.16 14.18 14.56
N GLY A 47 14.84 15.00 15.58
CA GLY A 47 14.78 16.45 15.46
C GLY A 47 16.17 17.09 15.47
N GLN A 48 16.21 18.43 15.39
CA GLN A 48 17.40 19.18 15.77
C GLN A 48 17.77 18.81 17.22
N ALA A 49 19.06 18.63 17.50
CA ALA A 49 19.60 18.14 18.79
C ALA A 49 19.24 16.69 19.18
N GLY A 50 18.84 15.81 18.25
CA GLY A 50 18.67 14.38 18.51
C GLY A 50 17.37 14.01 19.24
N GLU A 51 16.42 14.94 19.33
CA GLU A 51 15.13 14.72 19.97
C GLU A 51 14.28 13.69 19.21
N TRP A 52 13.71 12.72 19.92
CA TRP A 52 12.87 11.66 19.36
C TRP A 52 11.49 12.20 18.96
N ARG A 53 11.26 12.37 17.66
CA ARG A 53 9.99 12.96 17.15
C ARG A 53 8.95 11.94 16.71
N GLY A 54 9.30 10.65 16.65
CA GLY A 54 8.35 9.58 16.38
C GLY A 54 8.89 8.47 15.49
N CYS A 55 7.96 7.65 15.02
CA CYS A 55 8.20 6.38 14.36
C CYS A 55 7.37 6.33 13.08
N ASN A 56 8.00 6.63 11.94
CA ASN A 56 7.33 6.59 10.65
C ASN A 56 7.15 5.13 10.22
N ASP A 57 5.92 4.72 9.94
CA ASP A 57 5.64 3.37 9.45
C ASP A 57 6.44 3.09 8.17
N ASN A 58 7.20 2.00 8.18
CA ASN A 58 8.08 1.63 7.07
C ASN A 58 7.30 0.94 5.94
N VAL A 59 6.45 1.70 5.25
CA VAL A 59 5.64 1.19 4.14
C VAL A 59 6.49 0.58 3.03
N LYS A 60 7.75 1.04 2.88
CA LYS A 60 8.65 0.50 1.88
C LYS A 60 8.98 -0.97 2.13
N PHE A 61 9.17 -1.35 3.40
CA PHE A 61 9.37 -2.74 3.78
C PHE A 61 8.16 -3.61 3.37
N GLY A 62 6.94 -3.19 3.74
CA GLY A 62 5.72 -3.91 3.36
C GLY A 62 5.52 -3.99 1.84
N GLU A 63 5.84 -2.92 1.11
CA GLU A 63 5.75 -2.88 -0.37
C GLU A 63 6.68 -3.92 -1.01
N VAL A 64 7.93 -4.01 -0.54
CA VAL A 64 8.95 -4.92 -1.08
C VAL A 64 8.54 -6.38 -0.86
N LEU A 65 8.14 -6.75 0.35
CA LEU A 65 7.68 -8.12 0.63
C LEU A 65 6.38 -8.45 -0.11
N SER A 66 5.40 -7.54 -0.12
CA SER A 66 4.16 -7.70 -0.89
C SER A 66 4.45 -7.97 -2.37
N LYS A 67 5.41 -7.24 -2.95
CA LYS A 67 5.86 -7.47 -4.34
C LYS A 67 6.45 -8.86 -4.53
N HIS A 68 7.28 -9.35 -3.60
CA HIS A 68 7.85 -10.70 -3.68
C HIS A 68 6.75 -11.77 -3.66
N PHE A 69 5.83 -11.73 -2.69
CA PHE A 69 4.79 -12.75 -2.56
C PHE A 69 3.75 -12.71 -3.68
N LEU A 70 3.23 -11.52 -4.02
CA LEU A 70 2.10 -11.41 -4.93
C LEU A 70 2.50 -11.39 -6.40
N ASN A 71 3.75 -11.04 -6.73
CA ASN A 71 4.20 -11.06 -8.11
C ASN A 71 4.94 -12.35 -8.50
N ALA A 72 5.40 -13.18 -7.55
CA ALA A 72 6.08 -14.44 -7.83
C ALA A 72 5.21 -15.44 -8.62
N ARG A 73 3.88 -15.35 -8.50
CA ARG A 73 2.93 -16.23 -9.21
C ARG A 73 2.79 -15.91 -10.71
N HIS A 74 3.36 -14.80 -11.19
CA HIS A 74 3.26 -14.38 -12.59
C HIS A 74 4.56 -14.71 -13.35
N VAL A 75 4.77 -16.01 -13.63
CA VAL A 75 5.99 -16.56 -14.26
C VAL A 75 6.15 -16.05 -15.71
N ASP A 76 5.05 -15.89 -16.45
CA ASP A 76 5.08 -15.34 -17.81
C ASP A 76 4.49 -13.93 -17.89
N LYS A 77 5.36 -12.94 -17.67
CA LYS A 77 5.02 -11.50 -17.73
C LYS A 77 4.64 -11.00 -19.12
N ARG A 78 4.73 -11.85 -20.16
CA ARG A 78 4.35 -11.52 -21.54
C ARG A 78 2.84 -11.68 -21.79
N LYS A 79 2.13 -12.38 -20.91
CA LYS A 79 0.67 -12.52 -21.03
C LYS A 79 -0.03 -11.23 -20.57
N ALA A 80 -0.94 -10.75 -21.41
CA ALA A 80 -1.88 -9.66 -21.14
C ALA A 80 -2.44 -9.66 -19.70
N ARG A 81 -2.94 -10.82 -19.26
CA ARG A 81 -3.49 -11.02 -17.92
C ARG A 81 -2.46 -10.76 -16.81
N ALA A 82 -1.23 -11.26 -16.96
CA ALA A 82 -0.17 -11.04 -15.99
C ALA A 82 0.18 -9.55 -15.85
N VAL A 83 0.23 -8.80 -16.96
CA VAL A 83 0.49 -7.35 -16.93
C VAL A 83 -0.60 -6.61 -16.14
N ILE A 84 -1.87 -6.94 -16.36
CA ILE A 84 -3.02 -6.35 -15.65
C ILE A 84 -2.95 -6.67 -14.15
N HIS A 85 -2.75 -7.93 -13.77
CA HIS A 85 -2.65 -8.32 -12.36
C HIS A 85 -1.46 -7.63 -11.66
N LEU A 86 -0.30 -7.56 -12.31
CA LEU A 86 0.88 -6.88 -11.77
C LEU A 86 0.63 -5.38 -11.56
N HIS A 87 -0.08 -4.73 -12.49
CA HIS A 87 -0.50 -3.33 -12.38
C HIS A 87 -1.46 -3.13 -11.20
N ASN A 88 -2.52 -3.91 -11.11
CA ASN A 88 -3.52 -3.79 -10.04
C ASN A 88 -2.89 -4.02 -8.66
N ASN A 89 -2.02 -5.02 -8.53
CA ASN A 89 -1.23 -5.21 -7.31
C ASN A 89 -0.38 -3.96 -6.98
N ALA A 90 0.23 -3.32 -7.99
CA ALA A 90 1.02 -2.10 -7.78
C ALA A 90 0.15 -0.89 -7.38
N VAL A 91 -1.06 -0.77 -7.92
CA VAL A 91 -2.05 0.24 -7.50
C VAL A 91 -2.39 0.06 -6.02
N GLY A 92 -2.67 -1.17 -5.58
CA GLY A 92 -2.90 -1.52 -4.19
C GLY A 92 -1.78 -1.08 -3.25
N ARG A 93 -0.53 -1.46 -3.57
CA ARG A 93 0.64 -1.04 -2.79
C ARG A 93 0.79 0.48 -2.74
N LYS A 94 0.55 1.17 -3.86
CA LYS A 94 0.62 2.64 -3.95
C LYS A 94 -0.48 3.31 -3.13
N ALA A 95 -1.66 2.72 -3.03
CA ALA A 95 -2.76 3.24 -2.21
C ALA A 95 -2.36 3.33 -0.74
N VAL A 96 -1.69 2.32 -0.19
CA VAL A 96 -1.17 2.35 1.20
C VAL A 96 -0.21 3.52 1.41
N LYS A 97 0.71 3.76 0.47
CA LYS A 97 1.66 4.88 0.57
C LYS A 97 0.96 6.25 0.46
N LYS A 98 -0.06 6.37 -0.38
CA LYS A 98 -0.78 7.62 -0.62
C LYS A 98 -1.73 8.03 0.49
N THR A 99 -2.19 7.07 1.30
CA THR A 99 -3.18 7.28 2.36
C THR A 99 -2.52 7.41 3.75
N LEU A 100 -1.20 7.39 3.83
CA LEU A 100 -0.47 7.69 5.07
C LEU A 100 -0.91 9.02 5.67
N LYS A 101 -1.21 8.99 6.97
CA LYS A 101 -1.60 10.17 7.73
C LYS A 101 -0.46 10.67 8.58
N GLN A 102 -0.38 11.99 8.75
CA GLN A 102 0.48 12.58 9.76
C GLN A 102 -0.25 12.57 11.10
N GLN A 103 0.31 11.87 12.08
CA GLN A 103 -0.13 11.93 13.47
C GLN A 103 0.85 12.81 14.25
N CYS A 104 0.33 13.67 15.11
CA CYS A 104 1.14 14.58 15.93
C CYS A 104 0.80 14.40 17.41
N LYS A 105 1.80 14.49 18.27
CA LYS A 105 1.67 14.62 19.72
C LYS A 105 2.15 16.01 20.14
N CYS A 106 1.30 16.73 20.87
CA CYS A 106 1.62 18.02 21.45
C CYS A 106 2.42 17.85 22.75
N HIS A 107 3.35 18.78 22.97
CA HIS A 107 4.17 18.91 24.16
C HIS A 107 4.11 20.37 24.60
N GLY A 108 3.62 20.61 25.81
CA GLY A 108 3.50 21.94 26.40
C GLY A 108 2.96 21.88 27.81
N VAL A 109 3.24 22.91 28.60
CA VAL A 109 2.78 23.03 29.99
C VAL A 109 1.25 23.07 30.01
N SER A 110 0.63 22.40 31.00
CA SER A 110 -0.83 22.36 31.20
C SER A 110 -1.66 21.90 29.99
N GLY A 111 -1.10 21.03 29.13
CA GLY A 111 -1.80 20.52 27.94
C GLY A 111 -1.72 21.43 26.71
N GLY A 112 -0.91 22.50 26.75
CA GLY A 112 -0.62 23.32 25.58
C GLY A 112 0.16 22.58 24.49
N CYS A 113 0.19 23.16 23.28
CA CYS A 113 0.90 22.61 22.12
C CYS A 113 2.01 23.55 21.63
N SER A 114 2.82 24.09 22.54
CA SER A 114 3.93 25.00 22.21
C SER A 114 5.00 24.33 21.35
N SER A 115 5.16 23.03 21.50
CA SER A 115 5.94 22.18 20.60
C SER A 115 5.14 20.92 20.26
N LYS A 116 5.42 20.29 19.11
CA LYS A 116 4.80 19.02 18.73
C LYS A 116 5.72 18.15 17.91
N SER A 117 5.56 16.85 18.11
CA SER A 117 6.27 15.80 17.41
C SER A 117 5.29 15.10 16.46
N CYS A 118 5.60 15.03 15.17
CA CYS A 118 4.73 14.45 14.15
C CYS A 118 5.43 13.31 13.40
N TRP A 119 4.69 12.27 13.04
CA TRP A 119 5.17 11.13 12.25
C TRP A 119 4.08 10.63 11.30
N LYS A 120 4.49 9.96 10.22
CA LYS A 120 3.60 9.31 9.27
C LYS A 120 3.24 7.91 9.75
N THR A 121 1.95 7.65 9.89
CA THR A 121 1.39 6.37 10.31
C THR A 121 0.40 5.87 9.26
N LEU A 122 0.23 4.55 9.21
CA LEU A 122 -0.87 3.93 8.49
C LEU A 122 -2.21 4.47 9.02
N PRO A 123 -3.17 4.79 8.13
CA PRO A 123 -4.54 5.11 8.51
C PRO A 123 -5.29 3.85 8.94
N LEU A 124 -6.59 3.95 9.25
CA LEU A 124 -7.43 2.76 9.32
C LEU A 124 -7.47 2.07 7.95
N PHE A 125 -7.51 0.74 7.94
CA PHE A 125 -7.54 0.00 6.67
C PHE A 125 -8.81 0.29 5.85
N SER A 126 -9.93 0.64 6.50
CA SER A 126 -11.15 1.09 5.84
C SER A 126 -10.91 2.28 4.93
N GLU A 127 -10.09 3.24 5.33
CA GLU A 127 -9.80 4.44 4.52
C GLU A 127 -8.99 4.11 3.26
N ILE A 128 -8.16 3.07 3.32
CA ILE A 128 -7.48 2.53 2.14
C ILE A 128 -8.49 1.85 1.22
N GLY A 129 -9.45 1.13 1.80
CA GLY A 129 -10.59 0.56 1.10
C GLY A 129 -11.42 1.62 0.36
N ASP A 130 -11.77 2.71 1.05
CA ASP A 130 -12.53 3.84 0.48
C ASP A 130 -11.75 4.51 -0.66
N TYR A 131 -10.44 4.74 -0.45
CA TYR A 131 -9.56 5.25 -1.49
C TYR A 131 -9.56 4.37 -2.74
N LEU A 132 -9.43 3.05 -2.56
CA LEU A 132 -9.45 2.09 -3.65
C LEU A 132 -10.83 1.96 -4.29
N LYS A 133 -11.92 2.11 -3.50
CA LYS A 133 -13.29 2.06 -4.00
C LYS A 133 -13.61 3.26 -4.89
N ALA A 134 -13.17 4.45 -4.50
CA ALA A 134 -13.27 5.64 -5.33
C ALA A 134 -12.50 5.48 -6.66
N LYS A 135 -11.31 4.86 -6.61
CA LYS A 135 -10.55 4.53 -7.82
C LYS A 135 -11.25 3.46 -8.67
N TYR A 136 -11.82 2.44 -8.05
CA TYR A 136 -12.62 1.43 -8.73
C TYR A 136 -13.79 2.07 -9.48
N GLN A 137 -14.49 3.05 -8.92
CA GLN A 137 -15.62 3.75 -9.56
C GLN A 137 -15.21 4.54 -10.82
N GLN A 138 -13.95 4.95 -10.91
CA GLN A 138 -13.38 5.71 -12.03
C GLN A 138 -12.54 4.85 -12.99
N ALA A 139 -12.47 3.53 -12.74
CA ALA A 139 -11.67 2.59 -13.51
C ALA A 139 -12.03 2.61 -15.01
N GLN A 140 -11.01 2.58 -15.87
CA GLN A 140 -11.15 2.66 -17.33
C GLN A 140 -10.65 1.38 -17.99
N LYS A 141 -11.32 0.97 -19.07
CA LYS A 141 -10.90 -0.18 -19.85
C LYS A 141 -9.57 0.11 -20.56
N VAL A 142 -8.55 -0.64 -20.18
CA VAL A 142 -7.19 -0.52 -20.73
C VAL A 142 -7.04 -1.35 -22.01
N ARG A 143 -6.33 -0.80 -23.01
CA ARG A 143 -5.86 -1.58 -24.18
C ARG A 143 -4.37 -1.90 -23.97
N LEU A 144 -4.00 -3.14 -24.20
CA LEU A 144 -2.60 -3.56 -24.15
C LEU A 144 -1.96 -3.25 -25.51
N HIS A 145 -0.94 -2.41 -25.49
CA HIS A 145 -0.09 -2.18 -26.65
C HIS A 145 1.35 -2.49 -26.24
N THR A 146 2.03 -3.39 -26.94
CA THR A 146 3.43 -3.77 -26.66
C THR A 146 3.72 -4.13 -25.20
N ASN A 147 2.86 -4.92 -24.56
CA ASN A 147 2.96 -5.32 -23.13
C ASN A 147 2.99 -4.15 -22.13
N LYS A 148 2.59 -2.96 -22.53
CA LYS A 148 2.37 -1.80 -21.66
C LYS A 148 0.88 -1.46 -21.63
N LEU A 149 0.40 -1.11 -20.43
CA LEU A 149 -0.95 -0.58 -20.27
C LEU A 149 -0.91 0.90 -20.67
N VAL A 150 -1.68 1.25 -21.70
CA VAL A 150 -1.83 2.63 -22.18
C VAL A 150 -3.21 3.12 -21.72
N LEU A 151 -3.20 4.14 -20.86
CA LEU A 151 -4.33 4.74 -20.12
C LEU A 151 -5.11 3.81 -19.16
N GLY A 152 -5.53 4.37 -18.01
CA GLY A 152 -6.44 3.76 -17.03
C GLY A 152 -5.81 3.51 -15.65
N ILE A 153 -6.35 4.16 -14.61
CA ILE A 153 -6.04 3.86 -13.21
C ILE A 153 -7.13 2.89 -12.75
N LEU A 154 -6.81 1.59 -12.75
CA LEU A 154 -7.73 0.45 -12.61
C LEU A 154 -8.60 0.17 -13.84
#